data_AF-S2JEZ6-F1
#
_entry.id   AF-S2JEZ6-F1
#
_cell.length_a   1.000
_cell.length_b   1.000
_cell.length_c   1.000
_cell.angle_alpha   90.00
_cell.angle_beta   90.00
_cell.angle_gamma   90.00
#
_symmetry.space_group_name_H-M   'P 1'
#
loop_
_entity.id
_entity.type
_entity.pdbx_description
1 polymer ?
#
loop_
_entity_poly.entity_id
_entity_poly.type
_entity_poly.pdbx_seq_one_letter_code
_entity_poly.pdbx_strand_id
1 'polypeptide(L)'
;MNATKANETCNYYGNLLTECVCVFEDWFFIVTSLSIFIHGTDLDDCAHHSKIGHQSKPIAYIRRNKRFSLEYFELSIRIGNIEALATGGFHSKLNDNDSSLSPFLGSSIKNLPEEFMKAVNTPNTNNIYVREGKETVKTNRIMNQYIKNQALVQWGFHSQKFHNDGFYPTNPLDFQPISAYHRATCVLHRTYAMQRSDHVALNRCIADINNMKANMSGMQKKIRSLLHFTKARYNGSFQMSRTELVQKRAELIDIYNRSYSSALAIENSRREMDAKKRYAVKKMSFDDT
;
A
#
# COMPACT_ATOMS: atom_id res chain seq x y z
N MET A 1 -10.01 -13.30 -19.24
CA MET A 1 -9.15 -12.13 -19.50
C MET A 1 -7.71 -12.63 -19.68
N ASN A 2 -6.89 -12.01 -20.52
CA ASN A 2 -5.46 -12.34 -20.67
C ASN A 2 -4.58 -11.24 -20.04
N ALA A 3 -3.26 -11.42 -20.00
CA ALA A 3 -2.32 -10.49 -19.34
C ALA A 3 -2.32 -9.08 -19.95
N THR A 4 -2.33 -8.97 -21.29
CA THR A 4 -2.40 -7.66 -21.99
C THR A 4 -3.67 -6.93 -21.61
N LYS A 5 -4.82 -7.62 -21.69
CA LYS A 5 -6.11 -7.01 -21.37
C LYS A 5 -6.21 -6.63 -19.90
N ALA A 6 -5.69 -7.45 -19.00
CA ALA A 6 -5.60 -7.14 -17.59
C ALA A 6 -4.79 -5.85 -17.36
N ASN A 7 -3.66 -5.69 -18.03
CA ASN A 7 -2.85 -4.48 -17.90
C ASN A 7 -3.57 -3.24 -18.45
N GLU A 8 -4.21 -3.34 -19.62
CA GLU A 8 -5.05 -2.25 -20.16
C GLU A 8 -6.17 -1.85 -19.19
N THR A 9 -6.89 -2.84 -18.66
CA THR A 9 -7.99 -2.65 -17.72
C THR A 9 -7.51 -2.01 -16.42
N CYS A 10 -6.41 -2.47 -15.86
CA CYS A 10 -5.81 -1.88 -14.66
C CYS A 10 -5.34 -0.45 -14.90
N ASN A 11 -4.70 -0.16 -16.04
CA ASN A 11 -4.30 1.20 -16.39
C ASN A 11 -5.51 2.12 -16.55
N TYR A 12 -6.56 1.66 -17.25
CA TYR A 12 -7.78 2.44 -17.44
C TYR A 12 -8.43 2.80 -16.10
N TYR A 13 -8.74 1.81 -15.26
CA TYR A 13 -9.40 2.06 -13.98
C TYR A 13 -8.49 2.75 -12.96
N GLY A 14 -7.20 2.44 -12.94
CA GLY A 14 -6.24 3.10 -12.08
C GLY A 14 -6.13 4.59 -12.36
N ASN A 15 -6.07 4.95 -13.64
CA ASN A 15 -6.12 6.36 -14.05
C ASN A 15 -7.49 6.98 -13.75
N LEU A 16 -8.59 6.32 -14.10
CA LEU A 16 -9.93 6.85 -13.93
C LEU A 16 -10.27 7.15 -12.45
N LEU A 17 -9.89 6.26 -11.53
CA LEU A 17 -10.26 6.34 -10.11
C LEU A 17 -9.25 7.11 -9.24
N THR A 18 -8.08 7.46 -9.78
CA THR A 18 -7.18 8.39 -9.08
C THR A 18 -7.81 9.78 -9.05
N GLU A 19 -7.73 10.47 -7.91
CA GLU A 19 -8.46 11.71 -7.61
C GLU A 19 -10.00 11.59 -7.69
N CYS A 20 -10.57 10.39 -7.50
CA CYS A 20 -12.01 10.28 -7.36
C CYS A 20 -12.47 10.72 -5.97
N VAL A 21 -13.72 11.18 -5.89
CA VAL A 21 -14.42 11.50 -4.65
C VAL A 21 -15.54 10.49 -4.43
N CYS A 22 -15.46 9.75 -3.32
CA CYS A 22 -16.54 8.86 -2.89
C CYS A 22 -17.35 9.55 -1.79
N VAL A 23 -18.67 9.67 -1.96
CA VAL A 23 -19.55 10.33 -0.99
C VAL A 23 -20.40 9.29 -0.26
N PHE A 24 -20.17 9.17 1.05
CA PHE A 24 -20.88 8.30 1.98
C PHE A 24 -21.70 9.17 2.93
N GLU A 25 -23.00 9.30 2.66
CA GLU A 25 -23.89 10.16 3.47
C GLU A 25 -23.30 11.57 3.63
N ASP A 26 -23.00 11.99 4.86
CA ASP A 26 -22.42 13.30 5.18
C ASP A 26 -20.89 13.36 5.05
N TRP A 27 -20.24 12.28 4.62
CA TRP A 27 -18.78 12.19 4.51
C TRP A 27 -18.35 12.05 3.06
N PHE A 28 -17.18 12.62 2.75
CA PHE A 28 -16.52 12.40 1.48
C PHE A 28 -15.09 11.91 1.67
N PHE A 29 -14.63 11.11 0.72
CA PHE A 29 -13.28 10.58 0.63
C PHE A 29 -12.68 10.96 -0.71
N ILE A 30 -11.55 11.67 -0.70
CA ILE A 30 -10.75 11.95 -1.89
C ILE A 30 -9.66 10.88 -1.97
N VAL A 31 -9.67 10.07 -3.02
CA VAL A 31 -8.65 9.03 -3.23
C VAL A 31 -7.50 9.60 -4.05
N THR A 32 -6.33 9.77 -3.45
CA THR A 32 -5.15 10.30 -4.15
C THR A 32 -4.15 9.22 -4.54
N SER A 33 -4.25 8.04 -3.92
CA SER A 33 -3.43 6.87 -4.23
C SER A 33 -4.24 5.60 -4.08
N LEU A 34 -4.05 4.65 -4.98
CA LEU A 34 -4.74 3.36 -4.95
C LEU A 34 -3.89 2.24 -5.53
N SER A 35 -4.27 1.00 -5.24
CA SER A 35 -3.74 -0.21 -5.88
C SER A 35 -4.86 -1.00 -6.54
N ILE A 36 -4.65 -1.46 -7.78
CA ILE A 36 -5.63 -2.26 -8.51
C ILE A 36 -5.36 -3.76 -8.31
N PHE A 37 -6.44 -4.51 -8.09
CA PHE A 37 -6.44 -5.96 -7.99
C PHE A 37 -7.51 -6.56 -8.91
N ILE A 38 -7.23 -7.74 -9.46
CA ILE A 38 -8.17 -8.47 -10.33
C ILE A 38 -8.59 -9.76 -9.63
N HIS A 39 -9.87 -9.87 -9.30
CA HIS A 39 -10.43 -11.04 -8.62
C HIS A 39 -11.02 -12.06 -9.60
N GLY A 40 -11.23 -13.29 -9.12
CA GLY A 40 -11.92 -14.35 -9.88
C GLY A 40 -11.15 -14.86 -11.10
N THR A 41 -9.84 -14.64 -11.16
CA THR A 41 -8.95 -15.14 -12.21
C THR A 41 -7.62 -15.57 -11.63
N ASP A 42 -6.89 -16.45 -12.32
CA ASP A 42 -5.52 -16.83 -11.95
C ASP A 42 -4.45 -15.80 -12.40
N LEU A 43 -4.88 -14.66 -12.96
CA LEU A 43 -3.97 -13.64 -13.49
C LEU A 43 -3.27 -12.84 -12.39
N ASP A 44 -3.94 -12.61 -11.26
CA ASP A 44 -3.45 -11.78 -10.16
C ASP A 44 -3.40 -12.58 -8.86
N ASP A 45 -2.26 -13.23 -8.64
CA ASP A 45 -2.01 -14.01 -7.42
C ASP A 45 -1.88 -13.12 -6.16
N CYS A 46 -1.81 -11.79 -6.32
CA CYS A 46 -1.84 -10.83 -5.23
C CYS A 46 -3.26 -10.47 -4.78
N ALA A 47 -4.27 -10.68 -5.61
CA ALA A 47 -5.65 -10.42 -5.24
C ALA A 47 -6.07 -11.34 -4.09
N HIS A 48 -6.84 -10.79 -3.14
CA HIS A 48 -7.36 -11.60 -2.04
C HIS A 48 -8.37 -12.61 -2.61
N HIS A 49 -8.22 -13.90 -2.25
CA HIS A 49 -9.11 -14.98 -2.69
C HIS A 49 -10.53 -14.89 -2.10
N SER A 50 -10.86 -13.83 -1.37
CA SER A 50 -12.26 -13.52 -1.07
C SER A 50 -13.03 -13.49 -2.39
N LYS A 51 -14.15 -14.21 -2.44
CA LYS A 51 -15.10 -14.17 -3.54
C LYS A 51 -15.75 -12.79 -3.57
N ILE A 52 -15.03 -11.78 -4.07
CA ILE A 52 -15.62 -10.50 -4.38
C ILE A 52 -16.57 -10.78 -5.54
N GLY A 53 -17.88 -10.67 -5.27
CA GLY A 53 -18.90 -10.84 -6.29
C GLY A 53 -18.76 -9.77 -7.37
N HIS A 54 -19.01 -10.17 -8.61
CA HIS A 54 -19.01 -9.26 -9.75
C HIS A 54 -19.94 -8.05 -9.51
N GLN A 55 -19.43 -6.84 -9.72
CA GLN A 55 -20.21 -5.61 -9.59
C GLN A 55 -20.54 -5.02 -10.96
N SER A 56 -21.81 -4.98 -11.35
CA SER A 56 -22.20 -4.40 -12.65
C SER A 56 -22.06 -2.88 -12.70
N LYS A 57 -21.97 -2.22 -11.55
CA LYS A 57 -21.78 -0.78 -11.38
C LYS A 57 -20.63 -0.53 -10.39
N PRO A 58 -19.94 0.63 -10.47
CA PRO A 58 -18.92 0.96 -9.50
C PRO A 58 -19.55 1.19 -8.12
N ILE A 59 -19.04 0.52 -7.10
CA ILE A 59 -19.48 0.67 -5.70
C ILE A 59 -18.26 0.86 -4.81
N ALA A 60 -18.27 1.91 -4.00
CA ALA A 60 -17.26 2.16 -2.98
C ALA A 60 -17.71 1.55 -1.65
N TYR A 61 -16.79 0.92 -0.93
CA TYR A 61 -17.04 0.28 0.37
C TYR A 61 -16.01 0.74 1.39
N ILE A 62 -16.46 0.97 2.62
CA ILE A 62 -15.58 1.02 3.80
C ILE A 62 -15.69 -0.33 4.49
N ARG A 63 -14.66 -1.16 4.36
CA ARG A 63 -14.66 -2.53 4.89
C ARG A 63 -13.93 -2.59 6.21
N ARG A 64 -14.58 -3.18 7.21
CA ARG A 64 -13.94 -3.61 8.45
C ARG A 64 -13.29 -4.97 8.24
N ASN A 65 -11.99 -5.05 8.49
CA ASN A 65 -11.21 -6.27 8.42
C ASN A 65 -10.52 -6.52 9.77
N LYS A 66 -10.05 -7.76 9.98
CA LYS A 66 -9.34 -8.16 11.20
C LYS A 66 -8.07 -8.93 10.87
N ARG A 67 -6.97 -8.57 11.53
CA ARG A 67 -5.67 -9.25 11.39
C ARG A 67 -4.96 -9.30 12.75
N PHE A 68 -4.61 -10.50 13.22
CA PHE A 68 -3.98 -10.72 14.54
C PHE A 68 -4.72 -10.01 15.68
N SER A 69 -6.06 -10.12 15.69
CA SER A 69 -6.96 -9.45 16.64
C SER A 69 -7.07 -7.93 16.53
N LEU A 70 -6.28 -7.29 15.66
CA LEU A 70 -6.40 -5.86 15.38
C LEU A 70 -7.37 -5.63 14.23
N GLU A 71 -8.27 -4.70 14.43
CA GLU A 71 -9.21 -4.27 13.40
C GLU A 71 -8.59 -3.15 12.57
N TYR A 72 -8.92 -3.16 11.28
CA TYR A 72 -8.50 -2.13 10.36
C TYR A 72 -9.59 -1.91 9.31
N PHE A 73 -9.58 -0.73 8.73
CA PHE A 73 -10.61 -0.31 7.80
C PHE A 73 -9.99 0.06 6.46
N GLU A 74 -10.63 -0.38 5.38
CA GLU A 74 -10.16 -0.13 4.02
C GLU A 74 -11.25 0.51 3.19
N LEU A 75 -10.91 1.55 2.42
CA LEU A 75 -11.76 2.05 1.35
C LEU A 75 -11.41 1.33 0.05
N SER A 76 -12.39 0.65 -0.55
CA SER A 76 -12.22 -0.05 -1.83
C SER A 76 -13.34 0.32 -2.80
N ILE A 77 -13.01 0.62 -4.05
CA ILE A 77 -13.98 0.79 -5.13
C ILE A 77 -13.96 -0.47 -5.98
N ARG A 78 -15.13 -1.05 -6.22
CA ARG A 78 -15.27 -2.30 -6.96
C ARG A 78 -16.09 -2.09 -8.22
N ILE A 79 -15.61 -2.62 -9.34
CA ILE A 79 -16.31 -2.60 -10.63
C ILE A 79 -15.93 -3.85 -11.43
N GLY A 80 -16.94 -4.60 -11.89
CA GLY A 80 -16.76 -5.92 -12.45
C GLY A 80 -16.03 -6.83 -11.48
N ASN A 81 -14.87 -7.35 -11.90
CA ASN A 81 -13.96 -8.15 -11.10
C ASN A 81 -12.75 -7.35 -10.57
N ILE A 82 -12.77 -6.03 -10.73
CA ILE A 82 -11.69 -5.13 -10.33
C ILE A 82 -11.97 -4.58 -8.94
N GLU A 83 -10.93 -4.56 -8.11
CA GLU A 83 -10.89 -3.83 -6.85
C GLU A 83 -9.81 -2.75 -6.95
N ALA A 84 -10.21 -1.49 -6.76
CA ALA A 84 -9.32 -0.37 -6.52
C ALA A 84 -9.29 -0.08 -5.03
N LEU A 85 -8.25 -0.57 -4.35
CA LEU A 85 -8.03 -0.34 -2.93
C LEU A 85 -7.34 1.02 -2.73
N ALA A 86 -7.99 1.94 -2.03
CA ALA A 86 -7.39 3.21 -1.68
C ALA A 86 -6.21 2.98 -0.72
N THR A 87 -5.06 3.55 -1.06
CA THR A 87 -3.83 3.50 -0.26
C THR A 87 -3.34 4.89 0.14
N GLY A 88 -4.09 5.94 -0.22
CA GLY A 88 -3.82 7.29 0.20
C GLY A 88 -4.94 8.23 -0.20
N GLY A 89 -5.17 9.25 0.61
CA GLY A 89 -6.25 10.18 0.37
C GLY A 89 -6.56 11.09 1.54
N PHE A 90 -7.73 11.72 1.46
CA PHE A 90 -8.28 12.57 2.50
C PHE A 90 -9.72 12.17 2.77
N HIS A 91 -10.22 12.43 3.97
CA HIS A 91 -11.64 12.39 4.25
C HIS A 91 -12.06 13.57 5.14
N SER A 92 -13.31 13.99 4.99
CA SER A 92 -13.93 15.01 5.84
C SER A 92 -15.45 14.91 5.78
N LYS A 93 -16.12 15.65 6.65
CA LYS A 93 -17.58 15.81 6.66
C LYS A 93 -17.98 16.96 5.74
N LEU A 94 -19.06 16.82 4.98
CA LEU A 94 -19.52 17.78 3.96
C LEU A 94 -19.96 19.13 4.55
N ASN A 95 -20.65 19.09 5.69
CA ASN A 95 -21.33 20.27 6.28
C ASN A 95 -20.68 20.76 7.58
N ASP A 96 -19.44 20.37 7.84
CA ASP A 96 -18.74 20.79 9.05
C ASP A 96 -17.80 21.97 8.73
N ASN A 97 -18.25 23.16 9.12
CA ASN A 97 -17.58 24.44 8.91
C ASN A 97 -16.19 24.52 9.57
N ASP A 98 -15.90 23.63 10.52
CA ASP A 98 -14.60 23.53 11.21
C ASP A 98 -13.82 22.26 10.81
N SER A 99 -14.31 21.47 9.85
CA SER A 99 -13.66 20.19 9.51
C SER A 99 -12.36 20.36 8.74
N SER A 100 -11.26 20.01 9.41
CA SER A 100 -9.98 19.82 8.74
C SER A 100 -9.99 18.54 7.91
N LEU A 101 -9.47 18.60 6.68
CA LEU A 101 -9.18 17.39 5.90
C LEU A 101 -8.30 16.43 6.71
N SER A 102 -8.77 15.19 6.88
CA SER A 102 -8.01 14.13 7.56
C SER A 102 -7.27 13.28 6.52
N PRO A 103 -5.93 13.41 6.42
CA PRO A 103 -5.14 12.60 5.50
C PRO A 103 -5.00 11.16 6.02
N PHE A 104 -4.83 10.23 5.08
CA PHE A 104 -4.41 8.86 5.37
C PHE A 104 -3.45 8.34 4.29
N LEU A 105 -2.49 7.50 4.68
CA LEU A 105 -1.55 6.80 3.82
C LEU A 105 -1.34 5.35 4.28
N GLY A 106 -1.51 4.42 3.34
CA GLY A 106 -1.62 2.99 3.57
C GLY A 106 -3.06 2.51 3.34
N SER A 107 -3.24 1.19 3.26
CA SER A 107 -4.58 0.61 3.03
C SER A 107 -5.50 0.70 4.26
N SER A 108 -4.92 0.78 5.47
CA SER A 108 -5.66 0.91 6.72
C SER A 108 -5.88 2.37 7.08
N ILE A 109 -7.15 2.78 7.14
CA ILE A 109 -7.57 4.13 7.54
C ILE A 109 -7.75 4.14 9.07
N LYS A 110 -6.85 4.86 9.78
CA LYS A 110 -6.78 4.82 11.26
C LYS A 110 -7.78 5.75 11.96
N ASN A 111 -8.09 6.90 11.36
CA ASN A 111 -8.88 7.96 12.00
C ASN A 111 -10.29 8.06 11.40
N LEU A 112 -10.92 6.91 11.16
CA LEU A 112 -12.28 6.90 10.65
C LEU A 112 -13.27 7.40 11.72
N PRO A 113 -14.31 8.12 11.30
CA PRO A 113 -15.45 8.45 12.14
C PRO A 113 -16.08 7.22 12.81
N GLU A 114 -16.59 7.38 14.04
CA GLU A 114 -17.23 6.29 14.78
C GLU A 114 -18.40 5.65 14.03
N GLU A 115 -19.11 6.45 13.24
CA GLU A 115 -20.22 6.04 12.38
C GLU A 115 -19.81 4.88 11.45
N PHE A 116 -18.61 4.94 10.87
CA PHE A 116 -18.08 3.86 10.04
C PHE A 116 -17.53 2.70 10.87
N MET A 117 -16.92 2.98 12.02
CA MET A 117 -16.30 1.94 12.86
C MET A 117 -17.33 1.04 13.54
N LYS A 118 -18.45 1.61 13.96
CA LYS A 118 -19.54 0.93 14.70
C LYS A 118 -20.67 0.44 13.79
N ALA A 119 -20.61 0.71 12.48
CA ALA A 119 -21.61 0.28 11.54
C ALA A 119 -21.81 -1.25 11.58
N VAL A 120 -23.08 -1.68 11.71
CA VAL A 120 -23.47 -3.10 11.67
C VAL A 120 -23.30 -3.66 10.26
N ASN A 121 -23.72 -2.88 9.26
CA ASN A 121 -23.56 -3.19 7.85
C ASN A 121 -22.27 -2.59 7.30
N THR A 122 -21.74 -3.14 6.21
CA THR A 122 -20.60 -2.54 5.50
C THR A 122 -21.05 -1.26 4.80
N PRO A 123 -20.58 -0.07 5.22
CA PRO A 123 -20.95 1.19 4.58
C PRO A 123 -20.52 1.19 3.10
N ASN A 124 -21.42 1.60 2.22
CA ASN A 124 -21.22 1.56 0.79
C ASN A 124 -21.94 2.71 0.06
N THR A 125 -21.47 3.06 -1.13
CA THR A 125 -22.05 4.13 -1.96
C THR A 125 -21.76 3.92 -3.44
N ASN A 126 -22.68 4.38 -4.29
CA ASN A 126 -22.50 4.48 -5.74
C ASN A 126 -22.17 5.92 -6.17
N ASN A 127 -22.14 6.88 -5.24
CA ASN A 127 -21.83 8.28 -5.50
C ASN A 127 -20.32 8.45 -5.58
N ILE A 128 -19.78 8.12 -6.75
CA ILE A 128 -18.34 8.20 -7.07
C ILE A 128 -18.17 9.20 -8.20
N TYR A 129 -17.50 10.31 -7.90
CA TYR A 129 -17.20 11.36 -8.85
C TYR A 129 -15.74 11.24 -9.29
N VAL A 130 -15.50 11.27 -10.59
CA VAL A 130 -14.15 11.18 -11.16
C VAL A 130 -13.78 12.51 -11.79
N ARG A 131 -12.54 12.94 -11.58
CA ARG A 131 -11.98 14.09 -12.31
C ARG A 131 -11.41 13.62 -13.65
N GLU A 132 -11.69 14.30 -14.75
CA GLU A 132 -11.05 13.99 -16.03
C GLU A 132 -9.71 14.72 -16.21
N GLY A 133 -8.86 14.20 -17.09
CA GLY A 133 -7.63 14.90 -17.52
C GLY A 133 -6.52 15.04 -16.47
N LYS A 134 -6.55 14.27 -15.36
CA LYS A 134 -5.45 14.25 -14.38
C LYS A 134 -4.32 13.32 -14.82
N GLU A 135 -3.11 13.66 -14.38
CA GLU A 135 -1.92 12.84 -14.55
C GLU A 135 -1.70 11.91 -13.35
N THR A 136 -1.14 10.73 -13.61
CA THR A 136 -0.87 9.71 -12.60
C THR A 136 0.55 9.20 -12.66
N VAL A 137 1.13 8.94 -11.48
CA VAL A 137 2.38 8.21 -11.33
C VAL A 137 2.04 6.75 -11.07
N LYS A 138 2.70 5.85 -11.81
CA LYS A 138 2.57 4.40 -11.63
C LYS A 138 3.74 3.83 -10.85
N THR A 139 3.43 2.97 -9.89
CA THR A 139 4.41 2.29 -9.03
C THR A 139 4.01 0.84 -8.80
N ASN A 140 4.87 0.06 -8.13
CA ASN A 140 4.48 -1.23 -7.61
C ASN A 140 3.40 -1.08 -6.53
N ARG A 141 2.51 -2.07 -6.44
CA ARG A 141 1.50 -2.12 -5.38
C ARG A 141 2.15 -2.17 -3.99
N ILE A 142 1.43 -1.66 -3.00
CA ILE A 142 1.85 -1.75 -1.60
C ILE A 142 1.28 -3.01 -0.99
N MET A 143 2.17 -3.94 -0.64
CA MET A 143 1.82 -5.27 -0.16
C MET A 143 2.79 -5.69 0.93
N ASN A 144 2.50 -6.81 1.57
CA ASN A 144 3.42 -7.48 2.51
C ASN A 144 3.98 -8.79 1.93
N GLN A 145 3.62 -9.14 0.69
CA GLN A 145 3.90 -10.43 0.04
C GLN A 145 4.54 -10.23 -1.33
N TYR A 146 5.76 -9.70 -1.35
CA TYR A 146 6.45 -9.34 -2.60
C TYR A 146 7.03 -10.51 -3.39
N ILE A 147 7.01 -11.73 -2.85
CA ILE A 147 7.52 -12.92 -3.54
C ILE A 147 6.50 -13.52 -4.54
N LYS A 148 5.29 -12.96 -4.60
CA LYS A 148 4.24 -13.36 -5.54
C LYS A 148 4.59 -12.94 -6.97
N ASN A 149 4.09 -13.67 -7.95
CA ASN A 149 4.43 -13.48 -9.36
C ASN A 149 4.04 -12.07 -9.82
N GLN A 150 2.85 -11.59 -9.43
CA GLN A 150 2.39 -10.26 -9.80
C GLN A 150 2.74 -9.18 -8.77
N ALA A 151 3.70 -9.44 -7.88
CA ALA A 151 4.09 -8.43 -6.91
C ALA A 151 4.74 -7.20 -7.54
N LEU A 152 5.41 -7.39 -8.69
CA LEU A 152 6.16 -6.36 -9.41
C LEU A 152 5.38 -5.66 -10.53
N VAL A 153 4.10 -5.97 -10.73
CA VAL A 153 3.29 -5.21 -11.69
C VAL A 153 3.10 -3.78 -11.19
N GLN A 154 3.10 -2.83 -12.13
CA GLN A 154 2.94 -1.41 -11.83
C GLN A 154 1.47 -1.00 -11.80
N TRP A 155 0.72 -1.62 -10.88
CA TRP A 155 -0.71 -1.35 -10.66
C TRP A 155 -0.98 -0.55 -9.38
N GLY A 156 0.04 0.11 -8.83
CA GLY A 156 -0.11 1.20 -7.89
C GLY A 156 -0.21 2.51 -8.66
N PHE A 157 -1.21 3.33 -8.34
CA PHE A 157 -1.49 4.60 -9.02
C PHE A 157 -1.54 5.72 -7.98
N HIS A 158 -0.92 6.85 -8.30
CA HIS A 158 -0.89 8.03 -7.46
C HIS A 158 -1.21 9.26 -8.30
N SER A 159 -1.93 10.22 -7.74
CA SER A 159 -2.03 11.55 -8.35
C SER A 159 -0.64 12.16 -8.49
N GLN A 160 -0.33 12.66 -9.69
CA GLN A 160 0.96 13.33 -9.93
C GLN A 160 1.17 14.53 -9.00
N LYS A 161 0.13 15.33 -8.76
CA LYS A 161 0.17 16.49 -7.88
C LYS A 161 0.56 16.09 -6.46
N PHE A 162 -0.22 15.18 -5.85
CA PHE A 162 0.04 14.74 -4.48
C PHE A 162 1.34 13.95 -4.35
N HIS A 163 1.72 13.18 -5.38
CA HIS A 163 3.00 12.48 -5.42
C HIS A 163 4.18 13.46 -5.42
N ASN A 164 4.15 14.49 -6.27
CA ASN A 164 5.18 15.55 -6.32
C ASN A 164 5.28 16.31 -5.00
N ASP A 165 4.14 16.45 -4.33
CA ASP A 165 4.06 17.04 -3.00
C ASP A 165 4.67 16.15 -1.89
N GLY A 166 5.01 14.89 -2.19
CA GLY A 166 5.49 13.91 -1.21
C GLY A 166 4.37 13.19 -0.45
N PHE A 167 3.11 13.38 -0.85
CA PHE A 167 1.93 12.74 -0.28
C PHE A 167 1.56 11.47 -1.08
N TYR A 168 2.30 10.41 -0.82
CA TYR A 168 2.04 9.08 -1.35
C TYR A 168 2.51 8.04 -0.33
N PRO A 169 1.90 6.85 -0.31
CA PRO A 169 2.25 5.82 0.66
C PRO A 169 3.64 5.24 0.40
N THR A 170 4.36 4.93 1.49
CA THR A 170 5.73 4.41 1.42
C THR A 170 5.75 3.00 0.85
N ASN A 171 6.51 2.79 -0.24
CA ASN A 171 6.66 1.48 -0.84
C ASN A 171 7.76 0.67 -0.11
N PRO A 172 7.44 -0.53 0.42
CA PRO A 172 8.40 -1.43 1.06
C PRO A 172 9.62 -1.82 0.20
N LEU A 173 9.50 -1.78 -1.13
CA LEU A 173 10.61 -2.13 -2.02
C LEU A 173 11.59 -0.98 -2.25
N ASP A 174 11.18 0.26 -1.98
CA ASP A 174 11.95 1.47 -2.29
C ASP A 174 12.23 2.35 -1.08
N PHE A 175 11.68 1.99 0.08
CA PHE A 175 11.90 2.71 1.32
C PHE A 175 13.40 2.76 1.68
N GLN A 176 13.85 3.97 2.03
CA GLN A 176 15.24 4.28 2.43
C GLN A 176 15.32 4.53 3.94
N PRO A 177 15.31 3.49 4.77
CA PRO A 177 15.33 3.65 6.22
C PRO A 177 16.71 3.99 6.77
N ILE A 178 16.71 4.71 7.89
CA ILE A 178 17.92 5.02 8.68
C ILE A 178 18.48 3.76 9.37
N SER A 179 17.61 2.83 9.78
CA SER A 179 18.03 1.58 10.44
C SER A 179 18.65 0.60 9.43
N ALA A 180 19.85 0.09 9.74
CA ALA A 180 20.52 -0.93 8.92
C ALA A 180 19.68 -2.21 8.77
N TYR A 181 18.96 -2.61 9.81
CA TYR A 181 18.07 -3.78 9.75
C TYR A 181 16.88 -3.54 8.82
N HIS A 182 16.32 -2.33 8.79
CA HIS A 182 15.25 -2.01 7.86
C HIS A 182 15.77 -1.90 6.42
N ARG A 183 17.01 -1.42 6.21
CA ARG A 183 17.65 -1.44 4.88
C ARG A 183 17.87 -2.86 4.40
N ALA A 184 18.39 -3.72 5.28
CA ALA A 184 18.52 -5.15 5.03
C ALA A 184 17.20 -5.80 4.63
N THR A 185 16.12 -5.51 5.37
CA THR A 185 14.77 -6.01 5.04
C THR A 185 14.28 -5.52 3.67
N CYS A 186 14.50 -4.24 3.34
CA CYS A 186 14.20 -3.69 2.02
C CYS A 186 14.94 -4.47 0.90
N VAL A 187 16.26 -4.65 1.06
CA VAL A 187 17.10 -5.39 0.12
C VAL A 187 16.65 -6.84 -0.02
N LEU A 188 16.30 -7.51 1.08
CA LEU A 188 15.75 -8.86 1.06
C LEU A 188 14.44 -8.91 0.27
N HIS A 189 13.45 -8.08 0.60
CA HIS A 189 12.19 -8.05 -0.12
C HIS A 189 12.38 -7.80 -1.62
N ARG A 190 13.23 -6.84 -1.99
CA ARG A 190 13.55 -6.54 -3.39
C ARG A 190 14.22 -7.73 -4.08
N THR A 191 15.19 -8.36 -3.43
CA THR A 191 15.91 -9.53 -3.95
C THR A 191 14.96 -10.68 -4.27
N TYR A 192 14.07 -11.03 -3.34
CA TYR A 192 13.11 -12.11 -3.53
C TYR A 192 11.98 -11.75 -4.50
N ALA A 193 11.58 -10.47 -4.56
CA ALA A 193 10.56 -10.01 -5.51
C ALA A 193 11.08 -10.06 -6.95
N MET A 194 12.29 -9.55 -7.18
CA MET A 194 12.93 -9.52 -8.49
C MET A 194 13.55 -10.86 -8.88
N GLN A 195 13.63 -11.80 -7.94
CA GLN A 195 14.37 -13.05 -8.09
C GLN A 195 15.79 -12.79 -8.63
N ARG A 196 16.45 -11.76 -8.07
CA ARG A 196 17.76 -11.31 -8.50
C ARG A 196 18.57 -10.85 -7.29
N SER A 197 19.76 -11.43 -7.15
CA SER A 197 20.68 -11.07 -6.07
C SER A 197 21.46 -9.80 -6.41
N ASP A 198 21.34 -8.77 -5.58
CA ASP A 198 22.22 -7.60 -5.61
C ASP A 198 23.33 -7.79 -4.57
N HIS A 199 24.44 -8.35 -5.02
CA HIS A 199 25.58 -8.67 -4.14
C HIS A 199 26.20 -7.45 -3.48
N VAL A 200 26.21 -6.31 -4.16
CA VAL A 200 26.76 -5.07 -3.61
C VAL A 200 25.89 -4.59 -2.45
N ALA A 201 24.57 -4.56 -2.64
CA ALA A 201 23.63 -4.19 -1.60
C ALA A 201 23.62 -5.19 -0.43
N LEU A 202 23.67 -6.49 -0.71
CA LEU A 202 23.73 -7.54 0.32
C LEU A 202 25.01 -7.43 1.16
N ASN A 203 26.18 -7.26 0.53
CA ASN A 203 27.45 -7.10 1.23
C ASN A 203 27.47 -5.85 2.11
N ARG A 204 26.94 -4.73 1.60
CA ARG A 204 26.80 -3.50 2.37
C ARG A 204 25.93 -3.71 3.61
N CYS A 205 24.78 -4.35 3.46
CA CYS A 205 23.89 -4.63 4.60
C CYS A 205 24.53 -5.55 5.65
N ILE A 206 25.29 -6.56 5.21
CA ILE A 206 26.02 -7.45 6.13
C ILE A 206 27.09 -6.68 6.90
N ALA A 207 27.87 -5.82 6.23
CA ALA A 207 28.87 -4.99 6.88
C ALA A 207 28.23 -4.03 7.90
N ASP A 208 27.16 -3.33 7.50
CA ASP A 208 26.40 -2.42 8.38
C ASP A 208 25.91 -3.15 9.65
N ILE A 209 25.35 -4.35 9.51
CA ILE A 209 24.84 -5.13 10.65
C ILE A 209 25.97 -5.65 11.54
N ASN A 210 27.08 -6.11 10.97
CA ASN A 210 28.22 -6.60 11.75
C ASN A 210 28.90 -5.51 12.59
N ASN A 211 28.84 -4.26 12.12
CA ASN A 211 29.36 -3.10 12.85
C ASN A 211 28.43 -2.66 14.01
N MET A 212 27.24 -3.24 14.14
CA MET A 212 26.30 -2.94 15.23
C MET A 212 26.53 -3.86 16.45
N LYS A 213 26.26 -3.35 17.66
CA LYS A 213 26.50 -4.01 18.96
C LYS A 213 25.94 -5.44 19.03
N ALA A 214 26.60 -6.29 19.84
CA ALA A 214 26.36 -7.74 19.93
C ALA A 214 24.97 -8.20 20.40
N ASN A 215 24.20 -7.36 21.11
CA ASN A 215 22.89 -7.73 21.67
C ASN A 215 21.76 -7.57 20.65
N MET A 216 21.73 -8.47 19.65
CA MET A 216 20.67 -8.51 18.65
C MET A 216 19.38 -9.12 19.20
N SER A 217 18.24 -8.48 18.91
CA SER A 217 16.92 -9.07 19.13
C SER A 217 16.71 -10.33 18.29
N GLY A 218 15.74 -11.17 18.65
CA GLY A 218 15.43 -12.37 17.88
C GLY A 218 15.11 -12.08 16.40
N MET A 219 14.46 -10.96 16.12
CA MET A 219 14.13 -10.55 14.74
C MET A 219 15.36 -10.08 13.96
N GLN A 220 16.26 -9.35 14.62
CA GLN A 220 17.54 -8.93 14.01
C GLN A 220 18.41 -10.14 13.65
N LYS A 221 18.44 -11.16 14.51
CA LYS A 221 19.11 -12.45 14.22
C LYS A 221 18.51 -13.14 13.00
N LYS A 222 17.17 -13.17 12.88
CA LYS A 222 16.49 -13.73 11.70
C LYS A 222 16.85 -12.99 10.41
N ILE A 223 16.80 -11.65 10.42
CA ILE A 223 17.16 -10.82 9.25
C ILE A 223 18.61 -11.08 8.83
N ARG A 224 19.55 -11.08 9.79
CA ARG A 224 20.96 -11.36 9.55
C ARG A 224 21.16 -12.76 8.96
N SER A 225 20.53 -13.78 9.54
CA SER A 225 20.60 -15.16 9.04
C SER A 225 20.09 -15.26 7.61
N LEU A 226 18.94 -14.64 7.31
CA LEU A 226 18.36 -14.66 5.97
C LEU A 226 19.23 -13.92 4.94
N LEU A 227 19.86 -12.80 5.32
CA LEU A 227 20.83 -12.11 4.47
C LEU A 227 22.02 -13.01 4.10
N HIS A 228 22.65 -13.63 5.10
CA HIS A 228 23.78 -14.53 4.87
C HIS A 228 23.37 -15.73 4.00
N PHE A 229 22.21 -16.33 4.28
CA PHE A 229 21.66 -17.41 3.46
C PHE A 229 21.46 -16.96 2.01
N THR A 230 20.79 -15.83 1.80
CA THR A 230 20.47 -15.31 0.46
C THR A 230 21.74 -15.03 -0.34
N LYS A 231 22.75 -14.41 0.30
CA LYS A 231 24.06 -14.16 -0.32
C LYS A 231 24.75 -15.47 -0.71
N ALA A 232 24.81 -16.45 0.18
CA ALA A 232 25.51 -17.71 -0.06
C ALA A 232 24.81 -18.59 -1.09
N ARG A 233 23.48 -18.68 -1.03
CA ARG A 233 22.66 -19.58 -1.85
C ARG A 233 22.50 -19.11 -3.29
N TYR A 234 22.44 -17.80 -3.54
CA TYR A 234 22.13 -17.22 -4.85
C TYR A 234 23.27 -16.36 -5.41
N ASN A 235 24.51 -16.85 -5.31
CA ASN A 235 25.71 -16.21 -5.85
C ASN A 235 25.88 -16.29 -7.38
N GLY A 236 24.78 -16.45 -8.13
CA GLY A 236 24.81 -16.57 -9.59
C GLY A 236 23.44 -16.81 -10.22
N SER A 237 22.72 -17.84 -9.75
CA SER A 237 21.35 -18.11 -10.20
C SER A 237 20.35 -18.04 -9.03
N PHE A 238 19.20 -17.41 -9.28
CA PHE A 238 18.12 -17.29 -8.30
C PHE A 238 17.04 -18.33 -8.63
N GLN A 239 17.32 -19.59 -8.31
CA GLN A 239 16.38 -20.70 -8.51
C GLN A 239 15.96 -21.26 -7.16
N MET A 240 14.65 -21.23 -6.90
CA MET A 240 14.03 -21.77 -5.70
C MET A 240 13.16 -22.96 -6.04
N SER A 241 13.25 -24.02 -5.24
CA SER A 241 12.23 -25.07 -5.26
C SER A 241 10.89 -24.51 -4.75
N ARG A 242 9.78 -25.20 -5.04
CA ARG A 242 8.45 -24.82 -4.52
C ARG A 242 8.42 -24.78 -2.98
N THR A 243 9.08 -25.74 -2.34
CA THR A 243 9.17 -25.81 -0.87
C THR A 243 9.94 -24.62 -0.30
N GLU A 244 11.07 -24.28 -0.92
CA GLU A 244 11.89 -23.13 -0.54
C GLU A 244 11.11 -21.81 -0.72
N LEU A 245 10.38 -21.65 -1.82
CA LEU A 245 9.52 -20.49 -2.07
C LEU A 245 8.48 -20.30 -0.95
N VAL A 246 7.79 -21.37 -0.54
CA VAL A 246 6.78 -21.31 0.52
C VAL A 246 7.41 -20.93 1.86
N GLN A 247 8.57 -21.51 2.19
CA GLN A 247 9.29 -21.19 3.41
C GLN A 247 9.76 -19.72 3.42
N LYS A 248 10.39 -19.26 2.34
CA LYS A 248 10.91 -17.89 2.24
C LYS A 248 9.80 -16.86 2.22
N ARG A 249 8.65 -17.19 1.64
CA ARG A 249 7.44 -16.38 1.75
C ARG A 249 7.03 -16.19 3.21
N ALA A 250 6.96 -17.27 4.00
CA ALA A 250 6.59 -17.18 5.41
C ALA A 250 7.60 -16.35 6.22
N GLU A 251 8.91 -16.56 6.01
CA GLU A 251 9.99 -15.82 6.67
C GLU A 251 9.92 -14.31 6.36
N LEU A 252 9.75 -13.93 5.09
CA LEU A 252 9.65 -12.53 4.66
C LEU A 252 8.38 -11.86 5.22
N ILE A 253 7.25 -12.58 5.28
CA ILE A 253 6.02 -12.07 5.88
C ILE A 253 6.23 -11.82 7.39
N ASP A 254 6.89 -12.73 8.11
CA ASP A 254 7.19 -12.57 9.54
C ASP A 254 8.08 -11.34 9.78
N ILE A 255 9.16 -11.20 9.00
CA ILE A 255 10.07 -10.05 9.04
C ILE A 255 9.31 -8.75 8.75
N TYR A 256 8.51 -8.73 7.68
CA TYR A 256 7.71 -7.56 7.31
C TYR A 256 6.81 -7.13 8.47
N ASN A 257 5.98 -8.04 8.99
CA ASN A 257 4.96 -7.69 9.98
C ASN A 257 5.60 -7.25 11.29
N ARG A 258 6.66 -7.94 11.75
CA ARG A 258 7.22 -7.73 13.09
C ARG A 258 8.33 -6.68 13.16
N SER A 259 8.99 -6.36 12.05
CA SER A 259 10.10 -5.41 12.05
C SER A 259 9.86 -4.19 11.16
N TYR A 260 9.23 -4.37 10.01
CA TYR A 260 9.31 -3.38 8.93
C TYR A 260 8.05 -2.54 8.77
N SER A 261 6.89 -3.15 9.02
CA SER A 261 5.58 -2.51 8.91
C SER A 261 5.46 -1.25 9.78
N SER A 262 6.03 -1.27 10.98
CA SER A 262 6.05 -0.12 11.89
C SER A 262 6.89 1.03 11.35
N ALA A 263 8.04 0.75 10.74
CA ALA A 263 8.89 1.77 10.15
C ALA A 263 8.22 2.47 8.96
N LEU A 264 7.53 1.70 8.12
CA LEU A 264 6.72 2.22 7.02
C LEU A 264 5.55 3.06 7.53
N ALA A 265 4.89 2.59 8.59
CA ALA A 265 3.79 3.32 9.22
C ALA A 265 4.25 4.66 9.83
N ILE A 266 5.44 4.70 10.44
CA ILE A 266 6.03 5.94 10.99
C ILE A 266 6.29 6.94 9.85
N GLU A 267 6.88 6.51 8.75
CA GLU A 267 7.13 7.38 7.59
C GLU A 267 5.83 7.88 6.95
N ASN A 268 4.82 7.01 6.82
CA ASN A 268 3.49 7.43 6.37
C ASN A 268 2.88 8.47 7.30
N SER A 269 2.93 8.25 8.62
CA SER A 269 2.38 9.22 9.58
C SER A 269 3.14 10.55 9.58
N ARG A 270 4.45 10.55 9.30
CA ARG A 270 5.20 11.78 9.04
C ARG A 270 4.64 12.55 7.84
N ARG A 271 4.43 11.87 6.71
CA ARG A 271 3.86 12.46 5.49
C ARG A 271 2.41 12.91 5.67
N GLU A 272 1.60 12.19 6.44
CA GLU A 272 0.25 12.60 6.83
C GLU A 272 0.26 13.91 7.62
N MET A 273 1.17 14.06 8.59
CA MET A 273 1.33 15.31 9.33
C MET A 273 1.76 16.47 8.44
N ASP A 274 2.70 16.25 7.51
CA ASP A 274 3.12 17.26 6.55
C ASP A 274 1.98 17.67 5.61
N ALA A 275 1.18 16.71 5.15
CA ALA A 275 -0.01 16.95 4.32
C ALA A 275 -1.09 17.74 5.09
N LYS A 276 -1.34 17.41 6.37
CA LYS A 276 -2.30 18.15 7.20
C LYS A 276 -1.93 19.63 7.32
N LYS A 277 -0.64 19.95 7.42
CA LYS A 277 -0.15 21.33 7.41
C LYS A 277 -0.30 21.99 6.03
N ARG A 278 0.08 21.27 4.97
CA ARG A 278 0.10 21.80 3.60
C ARG A 278 -1.29 22.10 3.05
N TYR A 279 -2.24 21.20 3.30
CA TYR A 279 -3.62 21.29 2.80
C TYR A 279 -4.59 21.74 3.91
N ALA A 280 -4.08 22.48 4.91
CA ALA A 280 -4.92 23.09 5.92
C ALA A 280 -5.95 24.00 5.22
N VAL A 281 -7.23 23.80 5.57
CA VAL A 281 -8.33 24.60 5.04
C VAL A 281 -8.14 26.03 5.51
N LYS A 282 -8.15 26.98 4.56
CA LYS A 282 -8.20 28.40 4.85
C LYS A 282 -9.63 28.86 4.59
N LYS A 283 -10.27 29.47 5.59
CA LYS A 283 -11.58 30.09 5.40
C LYS A 283 -11.43 31.22 4.38
N MET A 284 -12.15 31.13 3.26
CA MET A 284 -12.28 32.27 2.36
C MET A 284 -13.27 33.24 3.01
N SER A 285 -12.80 34.43 3.39
CA SER A 285 -13.66 35.57 3.68
C SER A 285 -14.04 36.22 2.34
N PHE A 286 -15.34 36.44 2.13
CA PHE A 286 -15.83 37.19 0.96
C PHE A 286 -16.01 38.68 1.27
N ASP A 287 -15.43 39.18 2.35
CA ASP A 287 -15.68 40.53 2.88
C ASP A 287 -14.88 41.66 2.18
N ASP A 288 -14.50 41.49 0.91
CA ASP A 288 -13.85 42.55 0.11
C ASP A 288 -14.39 42.58 -1.34
N THR A 289 -15.68 42.88 -1.49
CA THR A 289 -16.25 43.45 -2.73
C THR A 289 -17.05 44.69 -2.41
#